data_AF-A0A1Q4XLN2-F1
#
_entry.id   AF-A0A1Q4XLN2-F1
#
_cell.length_a   1.000
_cell.length_b   1.000
_cell.length_c   1.000
_cell.angle_alpha   90.00
_cell.angle_beta   90.00
_cell.angle_gamma   90.00
#
_symmetry.space_group_name_H-M   'P 1'
#
loop_
_entity.id
_entity.type
_entity.pdbx_description
1 polymer ?
#
loop_
_entity_poly.entity_id
_entity_poly.type
_entity_poly.pdbx_seq_one_letter_code
_entity_poly.pdbx_strand_id
1 'polypeptide(L)'
;MTQPTFLLGTGRPSLALDDLPEPEEVFRVRRLGPRQVVQFVVGPSLIALGISIGSGEWLLGPQAVGQYGFIGVGWVILVSAVLQTCYNVEISRYVVATGEVPVVGWGRVPPGWKFWVPFSLLLFYFAFIFGGWAAGAGQGLFALITGRVHQPNEVEWVRLLAIGLLVVVFLITLTARFEALVRNFTDAVHATSPRLRKLVEGDPRRFCYPFMLLVLAVIAGALHLALPVELVQISANMSNLGALIFPFALMYLNSKLPRPARPRPWHYVLLVLNVLFFGFFFVNFAYEFITGTALVRF
;
A
#
# COMPACT_ATOMS: atom_id res chain seq x y z
N MET A 1 -12.08 35.31 13.73
CA MET A 1 -11.91 34.44 14.92
C MET A 1 -10.97 33.31 14.49
N THR A 2 -9.84 33.10 15.18
CA THR A 2 -8.93 31.99 14.88
C THR A 2 -9.61 30.68 15.27
N GLN A 3 -9.75 29.73 14.35
CA GLN A 3 -10.32 28.41 14.65
C GLN A 3 -9.51 27.74 15.78
N PRO A 4 -10.17 27.06 16.74
CA PRO A 4 -9.49 26.34 17.79
C PRO A 4 -8.60 25.25 17.18
N THR A 5 -7.42 25.02 17.76
CA THR A 5 -6.48 24.03 17.24
C THR A 5 -6.09 22.99 18.30
N PHE A 6 -5.81 21.77 17.86
CA PHE A 6 -5.43 20.63 18.69
C PHE A 6 -4.02 20.16 18.34
N LEU A 7 -3.13 20.09 19.33
CA LEU A 7 -1.79 19.57 19.15
C LEU A 7 -1.79 18.03 19.22
N LEU A 8 -1.62 17.39 18.06
CA LEU A 8 -1.45 15.94 17.96
C LEU A 8 0.03 15.59 17.77
N GLY A 9 0.57 14.80 18.72
CA GLY A 9 1.96 14.33 18.68
C GLY A 9 2.99 15.46 18.81
N THR A 10 4.11 15.35 18.10
CA THR A 10 5.25 16.26 18.16
C THR A 10 5.67 16.75 16.76
N GLY A 11 6.11 18.00 16.64
CA GLY A 11 6.90 18.46 15.48
C GLY A 11 6.15 18.93 14.23
N ARG A 12 4.81 18.80 14.17
CA ARG A 12 3.97 19.40 13.10
C ARG A 12 2.99 20.42 13.70
N PRO A 13 2.44 21.36 12.88
CA PRO A 13 1.42 22.31 13.34
C PRO A 13 0.21 21.61 13.96
N SER A 14 -0.45 22.30 14.88
CA SER A 14 -1.72 21.87 15.45
C SER A 14 -2.80 21.72 14.37
N LEU A 15 -3.63 20.70 14.50
CA LEU A 15 -4.77 20.47 13.60
C LEU A 15 -5.88 21.47 13.92
N ALA A 16 -6.55 22.00 12.90
CA ALA A 16 -7.77 22.77 13.10
C ALA A 16 -8.87 21.84 13.65
N LEU A 17 -9.57 22.30 14.68
CA LEU A 17 -10.76 21.62 15.18
C LEU A 17 -11.95 22.14 14.38
N ASP A 18 -12.60 21.21 13.68
CA ASP A 18 -13.81 21.47 12.91
C ASP A 18 -14.76 20.29 13.08
N ASP A 19 -16.05 20.54 12.94
CA ASP A 19 -17.06 19.48 12.93
C ASP A 19 -17.06 18.82 11.55
N LEU A 20 -16.97 17.49 11.54
CA LEU A 20 -17.01 16.75 10.29
C LEU A 20 -18.42 16.84 9.69
N PRO A 21 -18.55 17.14 8.38
CA PRO A 21 -19.85 17.15 7.73
C PRO A 21 -20.48 15.77 7.80
N GLU A 22 -21.81 15.72 7.87
CA GLU A 22 -22.52 14.45 7.85
C GLU A 22 -22.34 13.77 6.47
N PRO A 23 -22.33 12.42 6.40
CA PRO A 23 -22.22 11.71 5.14
C PRO A 23 -23.26 12.17 4.10
N GLU A 24 -24.48 12.48 4.51
CA GLU A 24 -25.55 13.07 3.72
C GLU A 24 -25.16 14.41 3.07
N GLU A 25 -24.47 15.28 3.81
CA GLU A 25 -24.00 16.58 3.33
C GLU A 25 -22.86 16.41 2.32
N VAL A 26 -21.93 15.50 2.60
CA VAL A 26 -20.80 15.19 1.70
C VAL A 26 -21.30 14.67 0.36
N PHE A 27 -22.24 13.72 0.37
CA PHE A 27 -22.79 13.13 -0.85
C PHE A 27 -23.94 13.94 -1.46
N ARG A 28 -24.36 15.04 -0.81
CA ARG A 28 -25.48 15.90 -1.23
C ARG A 28 -26.78 15.11 -1.43
N VAL A 29 -27.08 14.20 -0.51
CA VAL A 29 -28.29 13.37 -0.51
C VAL A 29 -29.13 13.66 0.73
N ARG A 30 -30.46 13.61 0.60
CA ARG A 30 -31.37 13.81 1.74
C ARG A 30 -31.26 12.72 2.81
N ARG A 31 -30.90 11.49 2.43
CA ARG A 31 -30.74 10.35 3.32
C ARG A 31 -29.91 9.26 2.64
N LEU A 32 -28.98 8.66 3.36
CA LEU A 32 -28.28 7.47 2.89
C LEU A 32 -29.16 6.22 3.06
N GLY A 33 -29.80 5.81 1.96
CA GLY A 33 -30.43 4.50 1.85
C GLY A 33 -29.47 3.40 1.39
N PRO A 34 -29.90 2.13 1.38
CA PRO A 34 -29.06 1.00 0.95
C PRO A 34 -28.47 1.18 -0.46
N ARG A 35 -29.25 1.74 -1.38
CA ARG A 35 -28.82 2.03 -2.75
C ARG A 35 -27.71 3.09 -2.79
N GLN A 36 -27.86 4.15 -2.01
CA GLN A 36 -26.88 5.23 -1.92
C GLN A 36 -25.59 4.75 -1.27
N VAL A 37 -25.66 3.88 -0.27
CA VAL A 37 -24.46 3.25 0.33
C VAL A 37 -23.70 2.44 -0.71
N VAL A 38 -24.39 1.61 -1.50
CA VAL A 38 -23.74 0.84 -2.57
C VAL A 38 -23.09 1.77 -3.60
N GLN A 39 -23.81 2.81 -4.03
CA GLN A 39 -23.35 3.71 -5.08
C GLN A 39 -22.20 4.63 -4.64
N PHE A 40 -22.29 5.25 -3.46
CA PHE A 40 -21.38 6.30 -3.02
C PHE A 40 -20.28 5.84 -2.09
N VAL A 41 -20.47 4.70 -1.40
CA VAL A 41 -19.48 4.17 -0.45
C VAL A 41 -18.84 2.91 -1.01
N VAL A 42 -19.62 1.86 -1.26
CA VAL A 42 -19.07 0.54 -1.66
C VAL A 42 -18.46 0.58 -3.06
N GLY A 43 -19.12 1.21 -4.03
CA GLY A 43 -18.64 1.30 -5.41
C GLY A 43 -17.21 1.86 -5.52
N PRO A 44 -16.93 3.06 -5.00
CA PRO A 44 -15.56 3.60 -4.97
C PRO A 44 -14.57 2.73 -4.19
N SER A 45 -14.99 2.13 -3.07
CA SER A 45 -14.14 1.22 -2.29
C SER A 45 -13.75 -0.05 -3.05
N LEU A 46 -14.64 -0.60 -3.89
CA LEU A 46 -14.33 -1.77 -4.73
C LEU A 46 -13.28 -1.45 -5.79
N ILE A 47 -13.27 -0.23 -6.34
CA ILE A 47 -12.22 0.22 -7.27
C ILE A 47 -10.87 0.29 -6.55
N ALA A 48 -10.84 0.86 -5.34
CA ALA A 48 -9.63 0.93 -4.53
C ALA A 48 -9.13 -0.46 -4.09
N LEU A 49 -10.05 -1.38 -3.76
CA LEU A 49 -9.74 -2.77 -3.45
C LEU A 49 -9.10 -3.49 -4.65
N GLY A 50 -9.65 -3.29 -5.86
CA GLY A 50 -9.10 -3.89 -7.07
C GLY A 50 -7.66 -3.48 -7.38
N ILE A 51 -7.27 -2.25 -7.02
CA ILE A 51 -5.87 -1.77 -7.14
C ILE A 51 -4.98 -2.37 -6.05
N SER A 52 -5.55 -2.70 -4.89
CA SER A 52 -4.82 -3.23 -3.73
C SER A 52 -4.54 -4.73 -3.84
N ILE A 53 -5.30 -5.46 -4.66
CA ILE A 53 -5.07 -6.88 -4.97
C ILE A 53 -3.99 -6.97 -6.05
N GLY A 54 -2.80 -7.40 -5.65
CA GLY A 54 -1.64 -7.50 -6.53
C GLY A 54 -1.69 -8.72 -7.44
N SER A 55 -1.02 -8.65 -8.61
CA SER A 55 -0.84 -9.80 -9.51
C SER A 55 -0.13 -10.99 -8.84
N GLY A 56 0.65 -10.74 -7.79
CA GLY A 56 1.30 -11.78 -6.99
C GLY A 56 0.33 -12.67 -6.20
N GLU A 57 -0.82 -12.14 -5.76
CA GLU A 57 -1.79 -12.91 -4.95
C GLU A 57 -2.52 -13.96 -5.79
N TRP A 58 -2.75 -13.67 -7.07
CA TRP A 58 -3.33 -14.60 -8.05
C TRP A 58 -2.43 -15.78 -8.39
N LEU A 59 -1.12 -15.68 -8.11
CA LEU A 59 -0.15 -16.72 -8.38
C LEU A 59 0.27 -17.44 -7.09
N LEU A 60 0.70 -16.67 -6.09
CA LEU A 60 1.17 -17.21 -4.81
C LEU A 60 0.05 -17.90 -4.02
N GLY A 61 -1.18 -17.39 -4.07
CA GLY A 61 -2.32 -18.00 -3.38
C GLY A 61 -2.62 -19.41 -3.90
N PRO A 62 -2.93 -19.57 -5.20
CA PRO A 62 -3.14 -20.90 -5.80
C PRO A 62 -1.92 -21.81 -5.70
N GLN A 63 -0.70 -21.26 -5.84
CA GLN A 63 0.52 -22.02 -5.64
C GLN A 63 0.63 -22.57 -4.21
N ALA A 64 0.39 -21.72 -3.20
CA ALA A 64 0.43 -22.14 -1.80
C ALA A 64 -0.67 -23.17 -1.49
N VAL A 65 -1.88 -23.00 -2.02
CA VAL A 65 -2.95 -24.00 -1.88
C VAL A 65 -2.59 -25.31 -2.59
N GLY A 66 -1.94 -25.24 -3.76
CA GLY A 66 -1.46 -26.42 -4.48
C GLY A 66 -0.32 -27.16 -3.77
N GLN A 67 0.57 -26.43 -3.10
CA GLN A 67 1.73 -26.98 -2.39
C GLN A 67 1.37 -27.52 -1.00
N TYR A 68 0.61 -26.76 -0.21
CA TYR A 68 0.35 -27.02 1.20
C TYR A 68 -1.10 -27.46 1.50
N GLY A 69 -1.97 -27.43 0.48
CA GLY A 69 -3.39 -27.70 0.65
C GLY A 69 -4.15 -26.53 1.28
N PHE A 70 -5.47 -26.47 1.05
CA PHE A 70 -6.31 -25.42 1.64
C PHE A 70 -6.38 -25.52 3.17
N ILE A 71 -6.32 -26.72 3.75
CA ILE A 71 -6.33 -26.88 5.21
C ILE A 71 -5.08 -26.25 5.86
N GLY A 72 -3.93 -26.32 5.18
CA GLY A 72 -2.68 -25.74 5.66
C GLY A 72 -2.63 -24.21 5.59
N VAL A 73 -3.21 -23.61 4.55
CA VAL A 73 -3.07 -22.16 4.26
C VAL A 73 -4.36 -21.35 4.49
N GLY A 74 -5.52 -22.00 4.46
CA GLY A 74 -6.82 -21.33 4.51
C GLY A 74 -7.05 -20.53 5.79
N TRP A 75 -6.54 -21.02 6.92
CA TRP A 75 -6.59 -20.28 8.18
C TRP A 75 -5.70 -19.03 8.15
N VAL A 76 -4.53 -19.10 7.49
CA VAL A 76 -3.63 -17.93 7.31
C VAL A 76 -4.35 -16.86 6.51
N ILE A 77 -5.04 -17.25 5.42
CA ILE A 77 -5.82 -16.33 4.59
C ILE A 77 -6.95 -15.68 5.41
N LEU A 78 -7.71 -16.48 6.16
CA LEU A 78 -8.83 -15.97 6.96
C LEU A 78 -8.36 -14.99 8.04
N VAL A 79 -7.34 -15.37 8.82
CA VAL A 79 -6.78 -14.51 9.88
C VAL A 79 -6.18 -13.24 9.27
N SER A 80 -5.47 -13.35 8.14
CA SER A 80 -4.93 -12.20 7.42
C SER A 80 -6.03 -11.22 7.02
N ALA A 81 -7.11 -11.71 6.41
CA ALA A 81 -8.22 -10.89 5.94
C ALA A 81 -8.92 -10.15 7.10
N VAL A 82 -9.16 -10.84 8.22
CA VAL A 82 -9.76 -10.24 9.42
C VAL A 82 -8.84 -9.18 10.01
N LEU A 83 -7.56 -9.50 10.26
CA LEU A 83 -6.61 -8.57 10.85
C LEU A 83 -6.32 -7.36 9.96
N GLN A 84 -6.23 -7.55 8.63
CA GLN A 84 -6.09 -6.44 7.68
C GLN A 84 -7.33 -5.56 7.66
N THR A 85 -8.53 -6.14 7.69
CA THR A 85 -9.77 -5.37 7.74
C THR A 85 -9.78 -4.48 8.98
N CYS A 86 -9.48 -5.03 10.15
CA CYS A 86 -9.41 -4.25 11.39
C CYS A 86 -8.33 -3.16 11.33
N TYR A 87 -7.16 -3.46 10.78
CA TYR A 87 -6.10 -2.46 10.63
C TYR A 87 -6.49 -1.33 9.67
N ASN A 88 -7.10 -1.65 8.53
CA ASN A 88 -7.58 -0.68 7.56
C ASN A 88 -8.70 0.20 8.14
N VAL A 89 -9.61 -0.38 8.92
CA VAL A 89 -10.64 0.39 9.65
C VAL A 89 -9.99 1.38 10.62
N GLU A 90 -8.93 0.99 11.33
CA GLU A 90 -8.22 1.91 12.22
C GLU A 90 -7.49 3.03 11.50
N ILE A 91 -6.91 2.73 10.34
CA ILE A 91 -6.35 3.75 9.44
C ILE A 91 -7.44 4.71 8.98
N SER A 92 -8.58 4.20 8.49
CA SER A 92 -9.69 5.03 8.04
C SER A 92 -10.23 5.91 9.15
N ARG A 93 -10.38 5.38 10.37
CA ARG A 93 -10.81 6.15 11.54
C ARG A 93 -9.83 7.27 11.88
N TYR A 94 -8.53 7.00 11.81
CA TYR A 94 -7.50 8.03 12.00
C TYR A 94 -7.61 9.13 10.93
N VAL A 95 -7.74 8.76 9.66
CA VAL A 95 -7.85 9.71 8.54
C VAL A 95 -9.10 10.57 8.69
N VAL A 96 -10.25 9.97 8.98
CA VAL A 96 -11.51 10.69 9.22
C VAL A 96 -11.37 11.64 10.41
N ALA A 97 -10.76 11.20 11.50
CA ALA A 97 -10.63 12.01 12.72
C ALA A 97 -9.62 13.17 12.60
N THR A 98 -8.64 13.10 11.70
CA THR A 98 -7.53 14.06 11.64
C THR A 98 -7.44 14.83 10.33
N GLY A 99 -8.08 14.35 9.26
CA GLY A 99 -7.91 14.85 7.91
C GLY A 99 -6.53 14.55 7.30
N GLU A 100 -5.66 13.82 8.01
CA GLU A 100 -4.30 13.50 7.55
C GLU A 100 -4.20 12.04 7.10
N VAL A 101 -3.53 11.82 5.96
CA VAL A 101 -3.14 10.46 5.56
C VAL A 101 -2.05 9.90 6.49
N PRO A 102 -1.94 8.56 6.66
CA PRO A 102 -1.03 7.97 7.65
C PRO A 102 0.42 8.43 7.54
N VAL A 103 0.97 8.52 6.33
CA VAL A 103 2.36 8.99 6.09
C VAL A 103 2.60 10.40 6.63
N VAL A 104 1.61 11.28 6.49
CA VAL A 104 1.65 12.67 7.00
C VAL A 104 1.55 12.65 8.53
N GLY A 105 0.66 11.81 9.06
CA GLY A 105 0.43 11.60 10.49
C GLY A 105 1.63 11.01 11.23
N TRP A 106 2.34 10.06 10.64
CA TRP A 106 3.55 9.46 11.22
C TRP A 106 4.64 10.51 11.48
N GLY A 107 4.66 11.60 10.72
CA GLY A 107 5.54 12.74 11.00
C GLY A 107 5.29 13.45 12.34
N ARG A 108 4.17 13.14 13.02
CA ARG A 108 3.84 13.60 14.38
C ARG A 108 4.34 12.65 15.47
N VAL A 109 4.85 11.47 15.12
CA VAL A 109 5.43 10.49 16.05
C VAL A 109 6.90 10.85 16.26
N PRO A 110 7.44 10.85 17.49
CA PRO A 110 8.89 10.96 17.69
C PRO A 110 9.65 9.91 16.85
N PRO A 111 10.77 10.24 16.20
CA PRO A 111 11.56 11.48 16.29
C PRO A 111 11.08 12.63 15.36
N GLY A 112 9.96 12.45 14.65
CA GLY A 112 9.28 13.49 13.86
C GLY A 112 9.38 13.28 12.34
N TRP A 113 8.81 14.24 11.60
CA TRP A 113 8.61 14.17 10.15
C TRP A 113 9.89 13.95 9.33
N LYS A 114 11.04 14.44 9.80
CA LYS A 114 12.33 14.27 9.10
C LYS A 114 12.76 12.81 9.00
N PHE A 115 12.32 11.97 9.92
CA PHE A 115 12.56 10.53 9.87
C PHE A 115 11.39 9.80 9.22
N TRP A 116 10.19 9.98 9.78
CA TRP A 116 9.04 9.16 9.42
C TRP A 116 8.60 9.34 7.97
N VAL A 117 8.66 10.55 7.42
CA VAL A 117 8.22 10.78 6.04
C VAL A 117 9.19 10.11 5.04
N PRO A 118 10.52 10.37 5.06
CA PRO A 118 11.46 9.66 4.19
C PRO A 118 11.47 8.15 4.41
N PHE A 119 11.44 7.69 5.66
CA PHE A 119 11.45 6.27 5.99
C PHE A 119 10.23 5.53 5.41
N SER A 120 9.05 6.15 5.51
CA SER A 120 7.82 5.56 5.00
C SER A 120 7.76 5.54 3.49
N LEU A 121 8.24 6.61 2.84
CA LEU A 121 8.35 6.65 1.38
C LEU A 121 9.37 5.62 0.89
N LEU A 122 10.50 5.47 1.59
CA LEU A 122 11.48 4.44 1.28
C LEU A 122 10.85 3.05 1.36
N LEU A 123 10.19 2.70 2.48
CA LEU A 123 9.55 1.39 2.63
C LEU A 123 8.47 1.14 1.56
N PHE A 124 7.65 2.16 1.27
CA PHE A 124 6.65 2.06 0.22
C PHE A 124 7.28 1.81 -1.14
N TYR A 125 8.19 2.67 -1.61
CA TYR A 125 8.81 2.48 -2.92
C TYR A 125 9.69 1.23 -2.98
N PHE A 126 10.36 0.87 -1.90
CA PHE A 126 11.18 -0.34 -1.82
C PHE A 126 10.34 -1.61 -2.04
N ALA A 127 9.11 -1.68 -1.53
CA ALA A 127 8.21 -2.80 -1.81
C ALA A 127 7.82 -2.91 -3.31
N PHE A 128 7.68 -1.77 -3.99
CA PHE A 128 7.24 -1.71 -5.40
C PHE A 128 8.39 -1.80 -6.41
N ILE A 129 9.62 -1.42 -6.03
CA ILE A 129 10.76 -1.28 -6.95
C ILE A 129 11.29 -2.63 -7.45
N PHE A 130 11.09 -3.71 -6.69
CA PHE A 130 11.44 -5.06 -7.11
C PHE A 130 10.62 -5.56 -8.31
N GLY A 131 9.53 -4.87 -8.68
CA GLY A 131 8.79 -5.22 -9.87
C GLY A 131 8.03 -6.54 -9.79
N GLY A 132 7.81 -7.07 -8.59
CA GLY A 132 7.03 -8.30 -8.37
C GLY A 132 5.63 -8.21 -9.00
N TRP A 133 4.99 -7.04 -8.96
CA TRP A 133 3.72 -6.80 -9.62
C TRP A 133 3.81 -6.91 -11.16
N ALA A 134 4.91 -6.46 -11.76
CA ALA A 134 5.14 -6.57 -13.20
C ALA A 134 5.47 -8.02 -13.61
N ALA A 135 6.31 -8.69 -12.82
CA ALA A 135 6.61 -10.12 -12.96
C ALA A 135 5.34 -10.98 -12.91
N GLY A 136 4.47 -10.74 -11.90
CA GLY A 136 3.20 -11.43 -11.77
C GLY A 136 2.24 -11.15 -12.94
N ALA A 137 2.21 -9.91 -13.44
CA ALA A 137 1.40 -9.56 -14.61
C ALA A 137 1.90 -10.27 -15.88
N GLY A 138 3.22 -10.37 -16.08
CA GLY A 138 3.82 -11.13 -17.18
C GLY A 138 3.49 -12.63 -17.09
N GLN A 139 3.56 -13.22 -15.89
CA GLN A 139 3.17 -14.62 -15.68
C GLN A 139 1.68 -14.85 -15.93
N GLY A 140 0.81 -13.95 -15.47
CA GLY A 140 -0.62 -14.00 -15.74
C GLY A 140 -0.92 -13.92 -17.24
N LEU A 141 -0.28 -12.99 -17.95
CA LEU A 141 -0.45 -12.85 -19.39
C LEU A 141 0.06 -14.08 -20.16
N PHE A 142 1.20 -14.65 -19.75
CA PHE A 142 1.69 -15.91 -20.31
C PHE A 142 0.65 -17.02 -20.16
N ALA A 143 0.08 -17.18 -18.96
CA ALA A 143 -0.92 -18.21 -18.69
C ALA A 143 -2.20 -18.00 -19.52
N LEU A 144 -2.61 -16.74 -19.72
CA LEU A 144 -3.75 -16.42 -20.59
C LEU A 144 -3.50 -16.79 -22.06
N ILE A 145 -2.28 -16.59 -22.56
CA ILE A 145 -1.93 -16.90 -23.96
C ILE A 145 -1.77 -18.40 -24.17
N THR A 146 -1.16 -19.10 -23.21
CA THR A 146 -0.73 -20.50 -23.38
C THR A 146 -1.65 -21.53 -22.74
N GLY A 147 -2.54 -21.10 -21.84
CA GLY A 147 -3.38 -21.99 -21.03
C GLY A 147 -2.61 -22.78 -19.97
N ARG A 148 -1.35 -22.45 -19.67
CA ARG A 148 -0.52 -23.18 -18.68
C ARG A 148 0.48 -22.27 -17.96
N VAL A 149 1.07 -22.79 -16.89
CA VAL A 149 2.19 -22.15 -16.21
C VAL A 149 3.48 -22.28 -17.05
N HIS A 150 4.37 -21.29 -16.91
CA HIS A 150 5.65 -21.24 -17.63
C HIS A 150 6.63 -22.31 -17.11
N GLN A 151 7.45 -22.84 -18.02
CA GLN A 151 8.54 -23.74 -17.69
C GLN A 151 9.85 -22.95 -17.46
N PRO A 152 10.88 -23.53 -16.81
CA PRO A 152 12.14 -22.83 -16.53
C PRO A 152 12.87 -22.28 -17.77
N ASN A 153 12.70 -22.91 -18.93
CA ASN A 153 13.25 -22.43 -20.21
C ASN A 153 12.46 -21.29 -20.86
N GLU A 154 11.29 -20.93 -20.31
CA GLU A 154 10.38 -19.91 -20.85
C GLU A 154 10.36 -18.63 -20.01
N VAL A 155 11.23 -18.52 -19.01
CA VAL A 155 11.33 -17.35 -18.13
C VAL A 155 11.59 -16.06 -18.92
N GLU A 156 12.36 -16.14 -20.00
CA GLU A 156 12.60 -14.99 -20.87
C GLU A 156 11.31 -14.52 -21.56
N TRP A 157 10.44 -15.45 -21.96
CA TRP A 157 9.18 -15.08 -22.62
C TRP A 157 8.23 -14.37 -21.62
N VAL A 158 8.15 -14.88 -20.39
CA VAL A 158 7.42 -14.21 -19.28
C VAL A 158 7.99 -12.82 -19.00
N ARG A 159 9.31 -12.69 -18.96
CA ARG A 159 10.00 -11.41 -18.74
C ARG A 159 9.68 -10.40 -19.82
N LEU A 160 9.74 -10.80 -21.09
CA LEU A 160 9.40 -9.93 -22.21
C LEU A 160 7.93 -9.50 -22.19
N LEU A 161 7.01 -10.38 -21.77
CA LEU A 161 5.61 -10.02 -21.56
C LEU A 161 5.45 -9.00 -20.41
N ALA A 162 6.16 -9.18 -19.30
CA ALA A 162 6.17 -8.22 -18.19
C ALA A 162 6.69 -6.84 -18.63
N ILE A 163 7.83 -6.80 -19.33
CA ILE A 163 8.42 -5.56 -19.85
C ILE A 163 7.50 -4.92 -20.89
N GLY A 164 6.93 -5.72 -21.79
CA GLY A 164 5.97 -5.25 -22.80
C GLY A 164 4.75 -4.59 -22.15
N LEU A 165 4.19 -5.19 -21.10
CA LEU A 165 3.10 -4.60 -20.32
C LEU A 165 3.51 -3.29 -19.63
N LEU A 166 4.71 -3.21 -19.08
CA LEU A 166 5.23 -1.96 -18.50
C LEU A 166 5.35 -0.84 -19.54
N VAL A 167 5.84 -1.18 -20.74
CA VAL A 167 5.90 -0.22 -21.86
C VAL A 167 4.51 0.21 -22.28
N VAL A 168 3.54 -0.71 -22.37
CA VAL A 168 2.14 -0.36 -22.67
C VAL A 168 1.56 0.59 -21.61
N VAL A 169 1.77 0.30 -20.32
CA VAL A 169 1.34 1.20 -19.24
C VAL A 169 2.00 2.57 -19.38
N PHE A 170 3.31 2.62 -19.65
CA PHE A 170 4.03 3.87 -19.88
C PHE A 170 3.44 4.65 -21.07
N LEU A 171 3.21 4.00 -22.22
CA LEU A 171 2.60 4.63 -23.41
C LEU A 171 1.17 5.13 -23.15
N ILE A 172 0.37 4.37 -22.40
CA ILE A 172 -0.97 4.82 -21.97
C ILE A 172 -0.83 6.07 -21.10
N THR A 173 0.11 6.12 -20.17
CA THR A 173 0.33 7.32 -19.34
C THR A 173 0.90 8.52 -20.10
N LEU A 174 1.56 8.31 -21.24
CA LEU A 174 1.98 9.41 -22.13
C LEU A 174 0.79 10.01 -22.90
N THR A 175 -0.18 9.19 -23.29
CA THR A 175 -1.33 9.57 -24.12
C THR A 175 -2.52 10.05 -23.30
N ALA A 176 -2.77 9.42 -22.17
CA ALA A 176 -3.75 9.88 -21.20
C ALA A 176 -3.18 11.11 -20.50
N ARG A 177 -3.85 12.26 -20.65
CA ARG A 177 -3.66 13.40 -19.73
C ARG A 177 -4.11 12.95 -18.35
N PHE A 178 -3.25 12.24 -17.63
CA PHE A 178 -3.55 11.61 -16.35
C PHE A 178 -3.59 12.67 -15.24
N GLU A 179 -4.58 13.55 -15.32
CA GLU A 179 -4.85 14.61 -14.35
C GLU A 179 -4.96 14.04 -12.92
N ALA A 180 -5.49 12.82 -12.77
CA ALA A 180 -5.64 12.16 -11.48
C ALA A 180 -4.33 11.62 -10.88
N LEU A 181 -3.44 11.02 -11.68
CA LEU A 181 -2.15 10.49 -11.20
C LEU A 181 -1.19 11.65 -10.91
N VAL A 182 -1.17 12.65 -11.79
CA VAL A 182 -0.44 13.89 -11.58
C VAL A 182 -0.96 14.61 -10.33
N ARG A 183 -2.28 14.71 -10.10
CA ARG A 183 -2.83 15.28 -8.86
C ARG A 183 -2.39 14.51 -7.62
N ASN A 184 -2.57 13.19 -7.59
CA ASN A 184 -2.21 12.39 -6.41
C ASN A 184 -0.72 12.49 -6.07
N PHE A 185 0.15 12.51 -7.10
CA PHE A 185 1.59 12.73 -6.92
C PHE A 185 1.90 14.17 -6.49
N THR A 186 1.26 15.17 -7.12
CA THR A 186 1.45 16.60 -6.82
C THR A 186 1.00 16.92 -5.39
N ASP A 187 -0.14 16.41 -4.94
CA ASP A 187 -0.66 16.54 -3.57
C ASP A 187 0.28 15.88 -2.55
N ALA A 188 0.85 14.71 -2.87
CA ALA A 188 1.85 14.04 -2.04
C ALA A 188 3.18 14.83 -1.98
N VAL A 189 3.64 15.37 -3.12
CA VAL A 189 4.84 16.23 -3.20
C VAL A 189 4.65 17.51 -2.40
N HIS A 190 3.47 18.14 -2.48
CA HIS A 190 3.11 19.32 -1.70
C HIS A 190 3.14 19.05 -0.18
N ALA A 191 2.82 17.83 0.25
CA ALA A 191 2.87 17.42 1.65
C ALA A 191 4.28 17.08 2.17
N THR A 192 5.26 16.87 1.29
CA THR A 192 6.53 16.19 1.63
C THR A 192 7.75 17.12 1.74
N SER A 193 7.93 18.09 0.82
CA SER A 193 9.13 18.95 0.87
C SER A 193 9.00 20.27 0.10
N PRO A 194 9.41 21.42 0.68
CA PRO A 194 9.43 22.72 0.00
C PRO A 194 10.34 22.77 -1.24
N ARG A 195 11.40 21.95 -1.29
CA ARG A 195 12.34 21.91 -2.43
C ARG A 195 11.76 21.15 -3.62
N LEU A 196 11.09 20.04 -3.35
CA LEU A 196 10.38 19.24 -4.36
C LEU A 196 9.17 20.00 -4.90
N ARG A 197 8.45 20.72 -4.02
CA ARG A 197 7.39 21.63 -4.42
C ARG A 197 7.85 22.67 -5.44
N LYS A 198 8.98 23.35 -5.20
CA LYS A 198 9.56 24.33 -6.15
C LYS A 198 9.96 23.70 -7.50
N LEU A 199 10.33 22.42 -7.49
CA LEU A 199 10.68 21.68 -8.71
C LEU A 199 9.46 21.27 -9.54
N VAL A 200 8.29 21.13 -8.89
CA VAL A 200 7.03 20.62 -9.47
C VAL A 200 6.02 21.73 -9.78
N GLU A 201 6.16 22.94 -9.22
CA GLU A 201 5.28 24.11 -9.42
C GLU A 201 5.16 24.59 -10.89
N GLY A 202 6.00 24.12 -11.80
CA GLY A 202 5.89 24.38 -13.25
C GLY A 202 4.99 23.38 -13.96
N ASP A 203 5.61 22.44 -14.69
CA ASP A 203 4.93 21.33 -15.37
C ASP A 203 5.29 20.00 -14.69
N PRO A 204 4.38 19.39 -13.91
CA PRO A 204 4.62 18.13 -13.20
C PRO A 204 5.10 16.99 -14.12
N ARG A 205 4.77 17.05 -15.42
CA ARG A 205 5.14 16.03 -16.41
C ARG A 205 6.65 15.90 -16.59
N ARG A 206 7.39 17.01 -16.45
CA ARG A 206 8.84 17.04 -16.57
C ARG A 206 9.55 16.26 -15.48
N PHE A 207 8.90 16.07 -14.33
CA PHE A 207 9.39 15.19 -13.26
C PHE A 207 8.83 13.77 -13.39
N CYS A 208 7.52 13.65 -13.66
CA CYS A 208 6.84 12.37 -13.69
C CYS A 208 7.36 11.44 -14.80
N TYR A 209 7.59 11.93 -16.03
CA TYR A 209 8.01 11.06 -17.13
C TYR A 209 9.45 10.53 -16.97
N PRO A 210 10.46 11.35 -16.60
CA PRO A 210 11.79 10.82 -16.29
C PRO A 210 11.77 9.88 -15.08
N PHE A 211 10.97 10.16 -14.06
CA PHE A 211 10.80 9.27 -12.91
C PHE A 211 10.19 7.93 -13.34
N MET A 212 9.16 7.93 -14.17
CA MET A 212 8.55 6.70 -14.70
C MET A 212 9.52 5.92 -15.59
N LEU A 213 10.32 6.59 -16.42
CA LEU A 213 11.39 5.95 -17.20
C LEU A 213 12.44 5.31 -16.29
N LEU A 214 12.83 6.00 -15.21
CA LEU A 214 13.74 5.44 -14.21
C LEU A 214 13.14 4.21 -13.54
N VAL A 215 11.89 4.28 -13.09
CA VAL A 215 11.19 3.14 -12.48
C VAL A 215 11.08 1.97 -13.46
N LEU A 216 10.75 2.24 -14.73
CA LEU A 216 10.70 1.22 -15.77
C LEU A 216 12.07 0.58 -15.99
N ALA A 217 13.13 1.38 -16.09
CA ALA A 217 14.49 0.87 -16.26
C ALA A 217 14.95 0.04 -15.05
N VAL A 218 14.65 0.47 -13.83
CA VAL A 218 14.98 -0.25 -12.61
C VAL A 218 14.23 -1.57 -12.52
N ILE A 219 12.92 -1.57 -12.79
CA ILE A 219 12.12 -2.80 -12.79
C ILE A 219 12.57 -3.74 -13.89
N ALA A 220 12.79 -3.23 -15.11
CA ALA A 220 13.31 -4.03 -16.21
C ALA A 220 14.66 -4.65 -15.82
N GLY A 221 15.58 -3.89 -15.22
CA GLY A 221 16.84 -4.41 -14.70
C GLY A 221 16.63 -5.49 -13.64
N ALA A 222 15.76 -5.25 -12.65
CA ALA A 222 15.44 -6.22 -11.60
C ALA A 222 14.91 -7.55 -12.18
N LEU A 223 14.02 -7.48 -13.18
CA LEU A 223 13.49 -8.66 -13.88
C LEU A 223 14.59 -9.48 -14.59
N HIS A 224 15.72 -8.87 -14.96
CA HIS A 224 16.87 -9.59 -15.53
C HIS A 224 17.74 -10.26 -14.47
N LEU A 225 17.81 -9.67 -13.27
CA LEU A 225 18.71 -10.10 -12.20
C LEU A 225 18.12 -11.19 -11.29
N ALA A 226 16.80 -11.31 -11.23
CA ALA A 226 16.12 -12.25 -10.35
C ALA A 226 15.01 -13.01 -11.05
N LEU A 227 14.64 -14.16 -10.49
CA LEU A 227 13.52 -14.93 -11.01
C LEU A 227 12.20 -14.19 -10.75
N PRO A 228 11.24 -14.22 -11.69
CA PRO A 228 9.93 -13.58 -11.50
C PRO A 228 9.23 -13.98 -10.19
N VAL A 229 9.34 -15.24 -9.77
CA VAL A 229 8.75 -15.74 -8.52
C VAL A 229 9.41 -15.13 -7.28
N GLU A 230 10.74 -15.00 -7.27
CA GLU A 230 11.48 -14.39 -6.15
C GLU A 230 11.11 -12.91 -6.00
N LEU A 231 11.02 -12.17 -7.09
CA LEU A 231 10.62 -10.76 -7.08
C LEU A 231 9.19 -10.57 -6.55
N VAL A 232 8.28 -11.48 -6.92
CA VAL A 232 6.90 -11.52 -6.39
C VAL A 232 6.92 -11.81 -4.89
N GLN A 233 7.69 -12.80 -4.44
CA GLN A 233 7.79 -13.16 -3.02
C GLN A 233 8.41 -12.05 -2.17
N ILE A 234 9.51 -11.43 -2.61
CA ILE A 234 10.13 -10.30 -1.93
C ILE A 234 9.12 -9.16 -1.79
N SER A 235 8.50 -8.75 -2.90
CA SER A 235 7.52 -7.65 -2.92
C SER A 235 6.32 -7.94 -2.01
N ALA A 236 5.74 -9.14 -2.07
CA ALA A 236 4.61 -9.53 -1.23
C ALA A 236 4.95 -9.51 0.27
N ASN A 237 6.15 -9.97 0.64
CA ASN A 237 6.59 -9.98 2.03
C ASN A 237 7.00 -8.58 2.55
N MET A 238 7.40 -7.65 1.69
CA MET A 238 7.68 -6.26 2.11
C MET A 238 6.45 -5.55 2.69
N SER A 239 5.24 -5.91 2.25
CA SER A 239 4.01 -5.38 2.88
C SER A 239 3.89 -5.81 4.34
N ASN A 240 4.38 -7.00 4.71
CA ASN A 240 4.41 -7.47 6.10
C ASN A 240 5.40 -6.66 6.96
N LEU A 241 6.49 -6.13 6.38
CA LEU A 241 7.39 -5.20 7.08
C LEU A 241 6.67 -3.90 7.47
N GLY A 242 5.83 -3.38 6.57
CA GLY A 242 4.97 -2.24 6.87
C GLY A 242 4.00 -2.55 8.02
N ALA A 243 3.36 -3.71 7.99
CA ALA A 243 2.47 -4.19 9.06
C ALA A 243 3.20 -4.46 10.39
N LEU A 244 4.49 -4.73 10.36
CA LEU A 244 5.31 -4.88 11.57
C LEU A 244 5.63 -3.54 12.24
N ILE A 245 5.74 -2.44 11.47
CA ILE A 245 6.24 -1.16 11.98
C ILE A 245 5.12 -0.14 12.20
N PHE A 246 4.29 0.09 11.19
CA PHE A 246 3.36 1.21 11.15
C PHE A 246 2.21 1.14 12.17
N PRO A 247 1.70 -0.04 12.59
CA PRO A 247 0.70 -0.09 13.65
C PRO A 247 1.16 0.55 14.95
N PHE A 248 2.45 0.51 15.31
CA PHE A 248 2.95 1.18 16.52
C PHE A 248 2.84 2.70 16.42
N ALA A 249 3.18 3.27 15.26
CA ALA A 249 3.02 4.69 14.99
C ALA A 249 1.53 5.10 15.08
N LEU A 250 0.64 4.26 14.52
CA LEU A 250 -0.81 4.46 14.60
C LEU A 250 -1.34 4.36 16.05
N MET A 251 -0.88 3.38 16.83
CA MET A 251 -1.23 3.24 18.25
C MET A 251 -0.82 4.47 19.06
N TYR A 252 0.38 4.99 18.83
CA TYR A 252 0.84 6.23 19.47
C TYR A 252 -0.11 7.40 19.14
N LEU A 253 -0.39 7.64 17.85
CA LEU A 253 -1.25 8.75 17.45
C LEU A 253 -2.67 8.61 17.99
N ASN A 254 -3.23 7.40 17.93
CA ASN A 254 -4.55 7.09 18.48
C ASN A 254 -4.64 7.37 19.99
N SER A 255 -3.58 7.09 20.74
CA SER A 255 -3.54 7.38 22.18
C SER A 255 -3.62 8.89 22.50
N LYS A 256 -3.20 9.72 21.54
CA LYS A 256 -3.17 11.19 21.66
C LYS A 256 -4.44 11.87 21.14
N LEU A 257 -5.35 11.13 20.51
CA LEU A 257 -6.63 11.67 20.05
C LEU A 257 -7.53 12.12 21.23
N PRO A 258 -8.39 13.12 21.02
CA PRO A 258 -9.38 13.55 22.00
C PRO A 258 -10.39 12.44 22.27
N ARG A 259 -11.04 12.47 23.45
CA ARG A 259 -11.94 11.39 23.92
C ARG A 259 -13.00 10.94 22.88
N PRO A 260 -13.67 11.84 22.13
CA PRO A 260 -14.67 11.42 21.14
C PRO A 260 -14.08 10.61 19.98
N ALA A 261 -12.83 10.88 19.59
CA ALA A 261 -12.16 10.22 18.48
C ALA A 261 -11.24 9.08 18.90
N ARG A 262 -11.00 8.88 20.20
CA ARG A 262 -10.07 7.88 20.71
C ARG A 262 -10.67 6.47 20.59
N PRO A 263 -9.94 5.48 20.03
CA PRO A 263 -10.44 4.13 19.92
C PRO A 263 -10.57 3.45 21.28
N ARG A 264 -11.40 2.41 21.35
CA ARG A 264 -11.53 1.57 22.55
C ARG A 264 -10.28 0.69 22.72
N PRO A 265 -10.01 0.16 23.93
CA PRO A 265 -8.83 -0.66 24.20
C PRO A 265 -8.66 -1.88 23.28
N TRP A 266 -9.76 -2.52 22.85
CA TRP A 266 -9.71 -3.70 21.98
C TRP A 266 -9.12 -3.40 20.59
N HIS A 267 -9.19 -2.16 20.10
CA HIS A 267 -8.57 -1.79 18.84
C HIS A 267 -7.05 -1.91 18.94
N TYR A 268 -6.45 -1.52 20.07
CA TYR A 268 -5.03 -1.70 20.32
C TYR A 268 -4.64 -3.18 20.38
N VAL A 269 -5.50 -4.02 20.97
CA VAL A 269 -5.29 -5.48 20.98
C VAL A 269 -5.25 -6.03 19.55
N LEU A 270 -6.20 -5.63 18.69
CA LEU A 270 -6.20 -6.05 17.28
C LEU A 270 -4.97 -5.55 16.52
N LEU A 271 -4.51 -4.33 16.78
CA LEU A 271 -3.29 -3.81 16.18
C LEU A 271 -2.06 -4.60 16.64
N VAL A 272 -1.98 -4.98 17.91
CA VAL A 272 -0.91 -5.86 18.41
C VAL A 272 -0.99 -7.24 17.76
N LEU A 273 -2.18 -7.84 17.66
CA LEU A 273 -2.36 -9.12 16.97
C LEU A 273 -1.95 -9.04 15.49
N ASN A 274 -2.27 -7.93 14.81
CA ASN A 274 -1.83 -7.65 13.46
C ASN A 274 -0.29 -7.63 13.37
N VAL A 275 0.39 -6.89 14.24
CA VAL A 275 1.86 -6.86 14.30
C VAL A 275 2.43 -8.25 14.54
N LEU A 276 1.91 -8.99 15.52
CA LEU A 276 2.45 -10.32 15.85
C LEU A 276 2.28 -11.29 14.69
N PHE A 277 1.10 -11.31 14.08
CA PHE A 277 0.79 -12.23 12.99
C PHE A 277 1.60 -11.93 11.73
N PHE A 278 1.54 -10.70 11.20
CA PHE A 278 2.29 -10.34 9.99
C PHE A 278 3.80 -10.22 10.25
N GLY A 279 4.18 -9.77 11.45
CA GLY A 279 5.56 -9.73 11.90
C GLY A 279 6.20 -11.11 11.95
N PHE A 280 5.46 -12.12 12.42
CA PHE A 280 5.92 -13.51 12.39
C PHE A 280 6.25 -13.97 10.96
N PHE A 281 5.35 -13.77 10.00
CA PHE A 281 5.59 -14.14 8.61
C PHE A 281 6.75 -13.35 7.99
N PHE A 282 6.87 -12.06 8.30
CA PHE A 282 8.00 -11.25 7.84
C PHE A 282 9.33 -11.74 8.41
N VAL A 283 9.41 -12.02 9.71
CA VAL A 283 10.63 -12.50 10.36
C VAL A 283 11.01 -13.88 9.83
N ASN A 284 10.04 -14.77 9.64
CA ASN A 284 10.29 -16.08 9.03
C ASN A 284 10.84 -15.94 7.62
N PHE A 285 10.22 -15.10 6.79
CA PHE A 285 10.69 -14.78 5.43
C PHE A 285 12.10 -14.17 5.44
N ALA A 286 12.36 -13.16 6.28
CA ALA A 286 13.65 -12.49 6.34
C ALA A 286 14.76 -13.44 6.78
N TYR A 287 14.46 -14.32 7.75
CA TYR A 287 15.40 -15.35 8.19
C TYR A 287 15.70 -16.36 7.06
N GLU A 288 14.67 -16.83 6.36
CA GLU A 288 14.83 -17.73 5.22
C GLU A 288 15.63 -17.07 4.09
N PHE A 289 15.34 -15.81 3.78
CA PHE A 289 16.05 -15.04 2.76
C PHE A 289 17.54 -14.88 3.07
N ILE A 290 17.91 -14.74 4.35
CA ILE A 290 19.31 -14.56 4.77
C ILE A 290 20.05 -15.89 4.93
N THR A 291 19.38 -16.92 5.48
CA THR A 291 20.03 -18.17 5.89
C THR A 291 19.84 -19.33 4.90
N GLY A 292 18.89 -19.21 3.97
CA GLY A 292 18.46 -20.28 3.09
C GLY A 292 17.59 -21.34 3.76
N THR A 293 17.23 -21.17 5.04
CA THR A 293 16.39 -22.10 5.79
C THR A 293 15.28 -21.38 6.53
N ALA A 294 14.04 -21.86 6.45
CA ALA A 294 12.93 -21.31 7.21
C ALA A 294 13.16 -21.46 8.73
N LEU A 295 12.87 -20.38 9.49
CA LEU A 295 12.94 -20.37 10.95
C LEU A 295 11.90 -21.32 11.55
N VAL A 296 10.70 -21.32 10.98
CA VAL A 296 9.61 -22.23 11.28
C VAL A 296 9.06 -22.78 9.97
N ARG A 297 8.93 -24.11 9.89
CA ARG A 297 8.31 -24.81 8.77
C ARG A 297 6.88 -25.18 9.15
N PHE A 298 5.94 -24.96 8.25
CA PHE A 298 4.52 -25.27 8.39
C PHE A 298 4.14 -26.37 7.40
#